data_AF-A0A969FE22-F1
#
_entry.id   AF-A0A969FE22-F1
#
_cell.length_a   1.000
_cell.length_b   1.000
_cell.length_c   1.000
_cell.angle_alpha   90.00
_cell.angle_beta   90.00
_cell.angle_gamma   90.00
#
_symmetry.space_group_name_H-M   'P 1'
#
loop_
_entity.id
_entity.type
_entity.pdbx_description
1 polymer ?
#
loop_
_entity_poly.entity_id
_entity_poly.type
_entity_poly.pdbx_seq_one_letter_code
_entity_poly.pdbx_strand_id
1 'polypeptide(L)'
;TISHYYDIVRASYEKRSLEEAIHAEIDILKDATEATLMDGTYFRRSWNYLLNSLYVYALKRWMSLFPREQFLIIKSEDLYANSATVVQQTFKFLNLPEYQLKSYPKHYPGKYKSQPSDDIRQTLSEYFNPTMSS
;
A
#
# COMPACT_ATOMS: atom_id res chain seq x y z
N THR A 1 2.91 1.17 3.99
CA THR A 1 3.55 1.20 5.32
C THR A 1 4.78 2.10 5.42
N ILE A 2 6.00 1.62 5.17
CA ILE A 2 7.26 2.32 5.50
C ILE A 2 7.43 3.63 4.72
N SER A 3 7.09 3.61 3.43
CA SER A 3 7.18 4.80 2.58
C SER A 3 6.32 5.94 3.12
N HIS A 4 5.06 5.63 3.44
CA HIS A 4 4.11 6.56 4.03
C HIS A 4 4.62 7.13 5.37
N TYR A 5 5.18 6.31 6.25
CA TYR A 5 5.78 6.77 7.50
C TYR A 5 6.84 7.87 7.25
N TYR A 6 7.80 7.62 6.36
CA TYR A 6 8.83 8.61 6.07
C TYR A 6 8.27 9.88 5.41
N ASP A 7 7.17 9.80 4.68
CA ASP A 7 6.50 10.98 4.11
C ASP A 7 5.89 11.85 5.22
N ILE A 8 5.23 11.24 6.21
CA ILE A 8 4.64 11.93 7.37
C ILE A 8 5.73 12.50 8.29
N VAL A 9 6.86 11.81 8.47
CA VAL A 9 8.03 12.33 9.19
C VAL A 9 8.64 13.54 8.48
N ARG A 10 8.77 13.50 7.14
CA ARG A 10 9.26 14.66 6.37
C ARG A 10 8.31 15.85 6.48
N ALA A 11 7.01 15.60 6.59
CA ALA A 11 5.99 16.62 6.83
C ALA A 11 5.91 17.07 8.31
N SER A 12 6.77 16.54 9.20
CA SER A 12 6.84 16.88 10.64
C SER A 12 5.57 16.53 11.45
N TYR A 13 4.72 15.64 10.94
CA TYR A 13 3.50 15.18 11.62
C TYR A 13 3.70 13.91 12.44
N GLU A 14 4.76 13.15 12.19
CA GLU A 14 5.14 11.99 12.98
C GLU A 14 6.46 12.27 13.69
N LYS A 15 6.47 12.00 15.00
CA LYS A 15 7.61 12.24 15.90
C LYS A 15 8.11 10.96 16.55
N ARG A 16 7.31 9.89 16.53
CA ARG A 16 7.67 8.55 17.01
C ARG A 16 8.69 7.91 16.07
N SER A 17 9.38 6.88 16.55
CA SER A 17 10.15 5.99 15.69
C SER A 17 9.24 5.16 14.77
N LEU A 18 9.82 4.50 13.76
CA LEU A 18 9.07 3.60 12.89
C LEU A 18 8.50 2.45 13.72
N GLU A 19 9.32 1.90 14.62
CA GLU A 19 8.98 0.82 15.54
C GLU A 19 7.76 1.18 16.40
N GLU A 20 7.82 2.33 17.08
CA GLU A 20 6.73 2.81 17.95
C GLU A 20 5.44 3.04 17.17
N ALA A 21 5.53 3.64 15.97
CA ALA A 21 4.38 3.93 15.13
C ALA A 21 3.71 2.65 14.62
N ILE A 22 4.50 1.65 14.19
CA ILE A 22 4.00 0.37 13.69
C ILE A 22 3.36 -0.45 14.81
N HIS A 23 4.02 -0.62 15.96
CA HIS A 23 3.44 -1.38 17.07
C HIS A 23 2.16 -0.75 17.61
N ALA A 24 2.12 0.58 17.76
CA ALA A 24 0.91 1.27 18.18
C ALA A 24 -0.27 1.05 17.21
N GLU A 25 -0.01 1.03 15.90
CA GLU A 25 -1.05 0.74 14.92
C GLU A 25 -1.46 -0.74 14.93
N ILE A 26 -0.52 -1.67 15.10
CA ILE A 26 -0.84 -3.10 15.30
C ILE A 26 -1.79 -3.23 16.50
N ASP A 27 -1.46 -2.63 17.64
CA ASP A 27 -2.28 -2.68 18.86
C ASP A 27 -3.71 -2.18 18.62
N ILE A 28 -3.87 -1.07 17.91
CA ILE A 28 -5.18 -0.54 17.53
C ILE A 28 -5.95 -1.51 16.62
N LEU A 29 -5.24 -2.18 15.71
CA LEU A 29 -5.82 -3.10 14.73
C LEU A 29 -6.17 -4.47 15.30
N LYS A 30 -5.68 -4.85 16.50
CA LYS A 30 -5.99 -6.14 17.14
C LYS A 30 -7.49 -6.33 17.38
N ASP A 31 -8.18 -5.25 17.72
CA ASP A 31 -9.62 -5.25 18.01
C ASP A 31 -10.47 -4.94 16.77
N ALA A 32 -9.85 -4.75 15.60
CA ALA A 32 -10.56 -4.46 14.37
C ALA A 32 -11.23 -5.73 13.82
N THR A 33 -12.53 -5.63 13.54
CA THR A 33 -13.29 -6.66 12.85
C THR A 33 -13.33 -6.38 11.35
N GLU A 34 -13.63 -7.40 10.53
CA GLU A 34 -13.84 -7.21 9.08
C GLU A 34 -14.91 -6.14 8.80
N ALA A 35 -16.00 -6.11 9.58
CA ALA A 35 -17.03 -5.09 9.47
C ALA A 35 -16.46 -3.67 9.69
N THR A 36 -15.64 -3.47 10.72
CA THR A 36 -14.99 -2.18 10.97
C THR A 36 -13.98 -1.79 9.89
N LEU A 37 -13.23 -2.77 9.35
CA LEU A 37 -12.27 -2.53 8.28
C LEU A 37 -12.96 -2.22 6.94
N MET A 38 -14.18 -2.72 6.73
CA MET A 38 -15.00 -2.40 5.57
C MET A 38 -15.76 -1.07 5.67
N ASP A 39 -15.98 -0.54 6.88
CA ASP A 39 -16.79 0.67 7.15
C ASP A 39 -16.21 1.97 6.55
N GLY A 40 -14.95 2.00 6.11
CA GLY A 40 -14.38 3.18 5.42
C GLY A 40 -14.09 4.38 6.30
N THR A 41 -14.85 4.58 7.38
CA THR A 41 -14.60 5.55 8.45
C THR A 41 -13.29 5.23 9.17
N TYR A 42 -12.95 3.95 9.26
CA TYR A 42 -11.74 3.43 9.89
C TYR A 42 -10.46 3.97 9.23
N PHE A 43 -10.49 4.21 7.90
CA PHE A 43 -9.38 4.81 7.13
C PHE A 43 -9.23 6.33 7.30
N ARG A 44 -10.06 6.98 8.13
CA ARG A 44 -9.96 8.43 8.38
C ARG A 44 -9.09 8.80 9.59
N ARG A 45 -8.46 7.81 10.24
CA ARG A 45 -7.56 8.05 11.38
C ARG A 45 -6.22 8.63 10.90
N SER A 46 -5.57 9.40 11.76
CA SER A 46 -4.35 10.16 11.44
C SER A 46 -3.07 9.33 11.28
N TRP A 47 -3.11 8.02 11.57
CA TRP A 47 -1.93 7.15 11.63
C TRP A 47 -2.17 5.80 10.94
N ASN A 48 -2.41 5.84 9.62
CA ASN A 48 -2.72 4.64 8.82
C ASN A 48 -1.50 4.17 8.02
N TYR A 49 -0.50 3.59 8.67
CA TYR A 49 0.66 3.02 7.97
C TYR A 49 0.37 1.59 7.49
N LEU A 50 -0.21 0.75 8.36
CA LEU A 50 -0.62 -0.62 8.12
C LEU A 50 -2.01 -0.72 7.52
N LEU A 51 -2.96 0.07 8.03
CA LEU A 51 -4.34 0.05 7.56
C LEU A 51 -4.41 0.32 6.06
N ASN A 52 -3.65 1.30 5.56
CA ASN A 52 -3.55 1.60 4.12
C ASN A 52 -2.95 0.47 3.28
N SER A 53 -2.32 -0.53 3.93
CA SER A 53 -1.70 -1.68 3.29
C SER A 53 -2.57 -2.94 3.37
N LEU A 54 -3.71 -2.90 4.08
CA LEU A 54 -4.72 -3.96 4.11
C LEU A 54 -5.62 -3.89 2.86
N TYR A 55 -5.00 -4.03 1.68
CA TYR A 55 -5.67 -3.84 0.39
C TYR A 55 -6.89 -4.75 0.19
N VAL A 56 -6.93 -5.92 0.84
CA VAL A 56 -8.03 -6.88 0.70
C VAL A 56 -9.39 -6.27 1.07
N TYR A 57 -9.48 -5.49 2.14
CA TYR A 57 -10.75 -4.91 2.58
C TYR A 57 -11.21 -3.77 1.66
N ALA A 58 -10.26 -2.95 1.19
CA ALA A 58 -10.53 -1.93 0.19
C ALA A 58 -11.00 -2.57 -1.13
N LEU A 59 -10.30 -3.61 -1.61
CA LEU A 59 -10.66 -4.34 -2.83
C LEU A 59 -12.01 -5.04 -2.70
N LYS A 60 -12.29 -5.74 -1.59
CA LYS A 60 -13.60 -6.36 -1.33
C LYS A 60 -14.73 -5.34 -1.43
N ARG A 61 -14.55 -4.14 -0.83
CA ARG A 61 -15.53 -3.06 -0.91
C ARG A 61 -15.73 -2.53 -2.33
N TRP A 62 -14.66 -2.31 -3.07
CA TRP A 62 -14.78 -1.84 -4.46
C TRP A 62 -15.37 -2.92 -5.37
N MET A 63 -15.00 -4.18 -5.17
CA MET A 63 -15.48 -5.31 -5.97
C MET A 63 -16.91 -5.74 -5.64
N SER A 64 -17.51 -5.25 -4.53
CA SER A 64 -18.95 -5.39 -4.31
C SER A 64 -19.79 -4.41 -5.15
N LEU A 65 -19.15 -3.38 -5.70
CA LEU A 65 -19.79 -2.35 -6.53
C LEU A 65 -19.44 -2.48 -8.01
N PHE A 66 -18.24 -2.98 -8.33
CA PHE A 66 -17.75 -3.12 -9.69
C PHE A 66 -17.25 -4.56 -9.94
N PRO A 67 -17.50 -5.14 -11.12
CA PRO A 67 -16.99 -6.44 -11.50
C PRO A 67 -15.44 -6.48 -11.56
N ARG A 68 -14.88 -7.67 -11.36
CA ARG A 68 -13.42 -7.90 -11.26
C ARG A 68 -12.66 -7.42 -12.49
N GLU A 69 -13.29 -7.52 -13.66
CA GLU A 69 -12.76 -7.15 -14.97
C GLU A 69 -12.52 -5.65 -15.10
N GLN A 70 -13.14 -4.82 -14.26
CA GLN A 70 -12.89 -3.37 -14.17
C GLN A 70 -11.73 -3.00 -13.23
N PHE A 71 -10.92 -3.97 -12.79
CA PHE A 71 -9.76 -3.73 -11.94
C PHE A 71 -8.47 -4.23 -12.58
N LEU A 72 -7.59 -3.29 -12.90
CA LEU A 72 -6.19 -3.58 -13.20
C LEU A 72 -5.35 -3.44 -11.93
N ILE A 73 -4.82 -4.55 -11.43
CA ILE A 73 -3.92 -4.57 -10.26
C ILE A 73 -2.50 -4.82 -10.74
N ILE A 74 -1.62 -3.83 -10.53
CA ILE A 74 -0.23 -3.83 -10.98
C ILE A 74 0.70 -3.90 -9.77
N LYS A 75 1.70 -4.78 -9.83
CA LYS A 75 2.81 -4.78 -8.88
C LYS A 75 3.75 -3.61 -9.19
N SER A 76 4.11 -2.84 -8.18
CA SER A 76 4.96 -1.66 -8.38
C SER A 76 6.37 -2.04 -8.85
N GLU A 77 6.86 -3.20 -8.41
CA GLU A 77 8.14 -3.79 -8.79
C GLU A 77 8.18 -4.06 -10.31
N ASP A 78 7.10 -4.61 -10.86
CA ASP A 78 6.97 -4.85 -12.31
C ASP A 78 6.94 -3.52 -13.07
N LEU A 79 6.24 -2.51 -12.54
CA LEU A 79 6.23 -1.16 -13.13
C LEU A 79 7.64 -0.54 -13.13
N TYR A 80 8.43 -0.73 -12.08
CA TYR A 80 9.77 -0.17 -11.98
C TYR A 80 10.83 -0.94 -12.78
N ALA A 81 10.64 -2.24 -12.99
CA ALA A 81 11.53 -3.10 -13.76
C ALA A 81 11.21 -3.03 -15.26
N ASN A 82 9.92 -3.00 -15.62
CA ASN A 82 9.42 -3.16 -17.00
C ASN A 82 8.34 -2.11 -17.34
N SER A 83 8.65 -0.82 -17.14
CA SER A 83 7.66 0.26 -17.27
C SER A 83 6.92 0.29 -18.61
N ALA A 84 7.62 0.04 -19.72
CA ALA A 84 7.01 0.01 -21.05
C ALA A 84 5.90 -1.05 -21.15
N THR A 85 6.17 -2.27 -20.68
CA THR A 85 5.21 -3.39 -20.70
C THR A 85 3.99 -3.08 -19.84
N VAL A 86 4.20 -2.54 -18.63
CA VAL A 86 3.11 -2.24 -17.70
C VAL A 86 2.24 -1.07 -18.18
N VAL A 87 2.85 -0.04 -18.78
CA VAL A 87 2.09 1.06 -19.39
C VAL A 87 1.26 0.56 -20.58
N GLN A 88 1.82 -0.33 -21.41
CA GLN A 88 1.06 -0.95 -22.50
C GLN A 88 -0.11 -1.79 -22.01
N GLN A 89 0.09 -2.58 -20.94
CA GLN A 89 -1.00 -3.30 -20.28
C GLN A 89 -2.10 -2.35 -19.79
N THR A 90 -1.71 -1.19 -19.25
CA THR A 90 -2.65 -0.14 -18.82
C THR A 90 -3.43 0.44 -19.99
N PHE A 91 -2.79 0.70 -21.14
CA PHE A 91 -3.49 1.21 -22.33
C PHE A 91 -4.49 0.20 -22.86
N LYS A 92 -4.10 -1.08 -22.94
CA LYS A 92 -5.00 -2.17 -23.35
C LYS A 92 -6.21 -2.27 -22.42
N PHE A 93 -5.99 -2.20 -21.12
CA PHE A 93 -7.07 -2.22 -20.12
C PHE A 93 -8.05 -1.04 -20.27
N LEU A 94 -7.54 0.15 -20.62
CA LEU A 94 -8.36 1.34 -20.87
C LEU A 94 -8.94 1.40 -22.29
N ASN A 95 -8.73 0.37 -23.13
CA ASN A 95 -9.08 0.35 -24.55
C ASN A 95 -8.52 1.55 -25.33
N LEU A 96 -7.31 1.98 -24.98
CA LEU A 96 -6.58 3.04 -25.69
C LEU A 96 -5.71 2.45 -26.80
N PRO A 97 -5.45 3.22 -27.88
CA PRO A 97 -4.47 2.83 -28.89
C PRO A 97 -3.10 2.56 -28.28
N GLU A 98 -2.38 1.62 -28.88
CA GLU A 98 -1.01 1.35 -28.51
C GLU A 98 -0.13 2.59 -28.74
N TYR A 99 0.61 3.00 -27.71
CA TYR A 99 1.51 4.14 -27.80
C TYR A 99 2.73 3.95 -26.90
N GLN A 100 3.91 4.16 -27.46
CA GLN A 100 5.17 4.06 -26.74
C GLN A 100 5.65 5.44 -26.30
N LEU A 101 5.85 5.62 -24.99
CA LEU A 101 6.44 6.84 -24.47
C LEU A 101 7.92 6.91 -24.82
N LYS A 102 8.40 8.14 -25.07
CA LYS A 102 9.83 8.41 -25.34
C LYS A 102 10.73 8.04 -24.16
N SER A 103 10.21 8.13 -22.94
CA SER A 103 10.91 7.74 -21.72
C SER A 103 9.91 7.42 -20.61
N TYR A 104 10.37 6.67 -19.60
CA TYR A 104 9.62 6.29 -18.40
C TYR A 104 10.36 6.79 -17.15
N PRO A 105 10.38 8.11 -16.90
CA PRO A 105 11.12 8.68 -15.79
C PRO A 105 10.56 8.23 -14.44
N LYS A 106 11.45 7.86 -13.52
CA LYS A 106 11.09 7.63 -12.11
C LYS A 106 11.06 8.97 -11.40
N HIS A 107 9.87 9.43 -11.04
CA HIS A 107 9.70 10.64 -10.23
C HIS A 107 9.71 10.27 -8.74
N TYR A 108 10.38 11.09 -7.93
CA TYR A 108 10.46 10.94 -6.47
C TYR A 108 10.90 9.53 -6.01
N PRO A 109 12.11 9.06 -6.41
CA PRO A 109 12.63 7.81 -5.84
C PRO A 109 12.72 7.98 -4.31
N GLY A 110 11.96 7.16 -3.57
CA GLY A 110 11.89 7.25 -2.11
C GLY A 110 13.30 7.20 -1.50
N LYS A 111 13.73 8.32 -0.92
CA LYS A 111 14.97 8.38 -0.14
C LYS A 111 14.61 8.23 1.33
N TYR A 112 14.80 7.04 1.87
CA TYR A 112 14.59 6.77 3.30
C TYR A 112 15.87 7.13 4.06
N LYS A 113 15.70 7.80 5.21
CA LYS A 113 16.85 8.23 6.04
C LYS A 113 17.60 7.04 6.65
N SER A 114 16.92 5.92 6.82
CA SER A 114 17.45 4.66 7.33
C SER A 114 16.68 3.49 6.72
N GLN A 115 17.31 2.31 6.65
CA GLN A 115 16.57 1.08 6.39
C GLN A 115 15.82 0.68 7.66
N PRO A 116 14.59 0.12 7.56
CA PRO A 116 13.93 -0.53 8.68
C PRO A 116 14.82 -1.62 9.28
N SER A 117 14.77 -1.76 10.60
CA SER A 117 15.39 -2.86 11.34
C SER A 117 14.85 -4.22 10.86
N ASP A 118 15.65 -5.27 11.02
CA ASP A 118 15.24 -6.64 10.66
C ASP A 118 14.03 -7.10 11.48
N ASP A 119 13.94 -6.65 12.73
CA ASP A 119 12.80 -6.88 13.62
C ASP A 119 11.50 -6.31 13.05
N ILE A 120 11.51 -5.08 12.54
CA ILE A 120 10.32 -4.50 11.89
C ILE A 120 10.00 -5.19 10.58
N ARG A 121 11.01 -5.63 9.81
CA ARG A 121 10.75 -6.41 8.59
C ARG A 121 10.06 -7.73 8.93
N GLN A 122 10.53 -8.42 9.96
CA GLN A 122 9.93 -9.67 10.44
C GLN A 122 8.50 -9.43 10.94
N THR A 123 8.30 -8.43 11.81
CA THR A 123 6.98 -8.04 12.33
C THR A 123 5.98 -7.76 11.20
N LEU A 124 6.37 -6.97 10.20
CA LEU A 124 5.50 -6.67 9.05
C LEU A 124 5.23 -7.91 8.18
N SER A 125 6.25 -8.75 7.97
CA SER A 125 6.10 -9.99 7.21
C SER A 125 5.10 -10.94 7.88
N GLU A 126 5.21 -11.12 9.19
CA GLU A 126 4.27 -11.91 9.99
C GLU A 126 2.87 -11.31 9.98
N TYR A 127 2.75 -10.00 10.16
CA TYR A 127 1.46 -9.30 10.17
C TYR A 127 0.69 -9.43 8.86
N PHE A 128 1.37 -9.32 7.71
CA PHE A 128 0.74 -9.46 6.39
C PHE A 128 0.68 -10.90 5.88
N ASN A 129 1.17 -11.87 6.65
CA ASN A 129 1.12 -13.27 6.24
C ASN A 129 -0.33 -13.78 6.30
N PRO A 130 -0.92 -14.21 5.16
CA PRO A 130 -2.30 -14.67 5.12
C PRO A 130 -2.56 -15.93 5.98
N THR A 131 -1.52 -16.72 6.32
CA THR A 131 -1.70 -17.93 7.14
C THR A 131 -1.90 -17.65 8.63
N MET A 132 -1.69 -16.41 9.08
CA MET A 132 -1.91 -15.99 10.48
C MET A 132 -3.31 -15.39 10.69
N SER A 133 -4.06 -15.13 9.61
CA SER A 133 -5.44 -14.63 9.66
C SER A 133 -6.42 -15.80 9.51
N SER A 134 -6.64 -16.56 10.57
CA SER A 134 -7.65 -17.63 10.65
C SER A 134 -8.43 -17.51 11.96
#